data_AF-A0A853IAY1-F1
#
_entry.id   AF-A0A853IAY1-F1
#
_cell.length_a   1.000
_cell.length_b   1.000
_cell.length_c   1.000
_cell.angle_alpha   90.00
_cell.angle_beta   90.00
_cell.angle_gamma   90.00
#
_symmetry.space_group_name_H-M   'P 1'
#
loop_
_entity.id
_entity.type
_entity.pdbx_description
1 polymer ?
#
loop_
_entity_poly.entity_id
_entity_poly.type
_entity_poly.pdbx_seq_one_letter_code
_entity_poly.pdbx_strand_id
1 'polypeptide(L)'
;MTGKSLATIIIALAIVIVGWESAYIVSERERAVVLRFGQVKNPDVPAGLHFKAPFIDKVKLFDGRLLTLDAAQERFFTQEKKALVVDSFVKWRIADVQRFYTATSGNIIQANRLLSQLIESGLRNLIAQCELKEVVSGKSNIKKRSRFKCAQETLVLDDSAVQLAAGVEIAKTAVQKAAAKAAASAAEEEPEDLRDKLIFSIKKSLNEQVQIKEKYGIEIVDVRFKRIDLPEQVSDSVYERMITEREKEAQEIRSFGKQKAEEIRAEADRERRELLAKAYQIAEQLRGEGDQEAAAVYAEAYGSDQEFYNFYRSLQAYRQAFKQQGDIMVLKPESDFFKYLKTPHAITNTSSAENNQ
;
A
#
# COMPACT_ATOMS: atom_id res chain seq x y z
N MET A 1 -26.01 -83.16 28.72
CA MET A 1 -25.59 -81.86 29.29
C MET A 1 -26.75 -81.31 30.11
N THR A 2 -26.53 -81.04 31.40
CA THR A 2 -27.57 -80.55 32.32
C THR A 2 -28.13 -79.22 31.81
N GLY A 3 -29.44 -78.97 31.94
CA GLY A 3 -30.07 -77.72 31.43
C GLY A 3 -29.39 -76.44 31.92
N LYS A 4 -28.75 -76.49 33.11
CA LYS A 4 -27.92 -75.41 33.65
C LYS A 4 -26.64 -75.16 32.83
N SER A 5 -25.95 -76.22 32.38
CA SER A 5 -24.76 -76.11 31.52
C SER A 5 -25.07 -75.56 30.12
N LEU A 6 -26.26 -75.87 29.59
CA LEU A 6 -26.72 -75.33 28.31
C LEU A 6 -27.08 -73.84 28.43
N ALA A 7 -27.79 -73.45 29.50
CA ALA A 7 -28.13 -72.06 29.75
C ALA A 7 -26.90 -71.17 29.98
N THR A 8 -25.89 -71.65 30.70
CA THR A 8 -24.62 -70.90 30.88
C THR A 8 -23.87 -70.70 29.57
N ILE A 9 -23.88 -71.68 28.67
CA ILE A 9 -23.23 -71.56 27.35
C ILE A 9 -23.96 -70.53 26.48
N ILE A 10 -25.30 -70.52 26.50
CA ILE A 10 -26.11 -69.55 25.73
C ILE A 10 -25.88 -68.12 26.22
N ILE A 11 -25.83 -67.91 27.54
CA ILE A 11 -25.58 -66.58 28.12
C ILE A 11 -24.15 -66.13 27.82
N ALA A 12 -23.16 -67.02 27.95
CA ALA A 12 -21.78 -66.70 27.60
C ALA A 12 -21.64 -66.34 26.12
N LEU A 13 -22.29 -67.10 25.22
CA LEU A 13 -22.32 -66.83 23.78
C LEU A 13 -22.99 -65.48 23.49
N ALA A 14 -24.11 -65.18 24.13
CA ALA A 14 -24.81 -63.90 23.98
C ALA A 14 -23.94 -62.72 24.43
N ILE A 15 -23.23 -62.83 25.56
CA ILE A 15 -22.31 -61.79 26.04
C ILE A 15 -21.15 -61.59 25.07
N VAL A 16 -20.60 -62.67 24.50
CA VAL A 16 -19.51 -62.58 23.50
C VAL A 16 -20.00 -61.89 22.23
N ILE A 17 -21.17 -62.25 21.72
CA ILE A 17 -21.78 -61.62 20.53
C ILE A 17 -22.04 -60.13 20.78
N VAL A 18 -22.63 -59.79 21.93
CA VAL A 18 -22.92 -58.41 22.34
C VAL A 18 -21.62 -57.60 22.53
N GLY A 19 -20.59 -58.20 23.11
CA GLY A 19 -19.29 -57.58 23.30
C GLY A 19 -18.55 -57.31 21.99
N TRP A 20 -18.64 -58.23 21.02
CA TRP A 20 -18.01 -58.08 19.71
C TRP A 20 -18.66 -56.97 18.87
N GLU A 21 -19.99 -56.86 18.88
CA GLU A 21 -20.74 -55.80 18.17
C GLU A 21 -20.66 -54.42 18.85
N SER A 22 -20.17 -54.36 20.09
CA SER A 22 -20.04 -53.12 20.87
C SER A 22 -18.86 -52.26 20.40
N ALA A 23 -17.78 -52.86 19.91
CA ALA A 23 -16.60 -52.13 19.47
C ALA A 23 -16.75 -51.55 18.05
N TYR A 24 -16.35 -50.28 17.87
CA TYR A 24 -16.21 -49.66 16.55
C TYR A 24 -14.98 -48.75 16.51
N ILE A 25 -14.43 -48.57 15.31
CA ILE A 25 -13.20 -47.79 15.08
C ILE A 25 -13.56 -46.58 14.24
N VAL A 26 -13.04 -45.41 14.63
CA VAL A 26 -13.14 -44.16 13.87
C VAL A 26 -11.75 -43.81 13.37
N SER A 27 -11.57 -43.74 12.05
CA SER A 27 -10.30 -43.35 11.44
C SER A 27 -10.09 -41.84 11.51
N GLU A 28 -8.84 -41.36 11.41
CA GLU A 28 -8.52 -39.91 11.40
C GLU A 28 -9.18 -39.13 10.24
N ARG A 29 -9.58 -39.85 9.18
CA ARG A 29 -10.22 -39.29 7.99
C ARG A 29 -11.73 -39.20 8.12
N GLU A 30 -12.29 -39.82 9.15
CA GLU A 30 -13.73 -39.93 9.36
C GLU A 30 -14.11 -39.26 10.66
N ARG A 31 -15.37 -38.84 10.73
CA ARG A 31 -15.98 -38.37 11.97
C ARG A 31 -17.25 -39.15 12.22
N ALA A 32 -17.50 -39.51 13.47
CA ALA A 32 -18.62 -40.35 13.84
C ALA A 32 -19.60 -39.60 14.73
N VAL A 33 -20.90 -39.81 14.48
CA VAL A 33 -21.97 -39.42 15.40
C VAL A 33 -22.64 -40.68 15.95
N VAL A 34 -22.87 -40.70 17.26
CA VAL A 34 -23.61 -41.78 17.91
C VAL A 34 -25.04 -41.34 18.13
N LEU A 35 -25.95 -42.07 17.51
CA LEU A 35 -27.38 -41.84 17.55
C LEU A 35 -28.01 -42.84 18.49
N ARG A 36 -28.78 -42.36 19.47
CA ARG A 36 -29.60 -43.18 20.36
C ARG A 36 -31.06 -42.89 20.07
N PHE A 37 -31.80 -43.87 19.58
CA PHE A 37 -33.20 -43.70 19.17
C PHE A 37 -33.44 -42.51 18.21
N GLY A 38 -32.48 -42.21 17.33
CA GLY A 38 -32.54 -41.11 16.38
C GLY A 38 -32.14 -39.74 16.94
N GLN A 39 -31.90 -39.61 18.24
CA GLN A 39 -31.35 -38.41 18.87
C GLN A 39 -29.82 -38.49 18.98
N VAL A 40 -29.13 -37.36 18.85
CA VAL A 40 -27.67 -37.31 19.01
C VAL A 40 -27.31 -37.42 20.48
N LYS A 41 -26.60 -38.48 20.86
CA LYS A 41 -26.10 -38.68 22.23
C LYS A 41 -24.69 -38.12 22.40
N ASN A 42 -23.78 -38.50 21.50
CA ASN A 42 -22.40 -38.01 21.49
C ASN A 42 -22.15 -37.23 20.20
N PRO A 43 -21.77 -35.95 20.30
CA PRO A 43 -21.82 -35.02 19.17
C PRO A 43 -20.61 -35.07 18.24
N ASP A 44 -19.42 -35.33 18.78
CA ASP A 44 -18.18 -35.47 18.00
C ASP A 44 -17.29 -36.50 18.69
N VAL A 45 -17.12 -37.65 18.03
CA VAL A 45 -16.31 -38.75 18.56
C VAL A 45 -14.91 -38.64 17.93
N PRO A 46 -13.84 -38.45 18.72
CA PRO A 46 -12.48 -38.33 18.20
C PRO A 46 -12.02 -39.64 17.57
N ALA A 47 -10.99 -39.60 16.72
CA ALA A 47 -10.40 -40.79 16.12
C ALA A 47 -9.93 -41.78 17.21
N GLY A 48 -10.20 -43.06 17.01
CA GLY A 48 -9.86 -44.11 17.97
C GLY A 48 -10.89 -45.23 18.07
N LEU A 49 -10.65 -46.14 19.01
CA LEU A 49 -11.55 -47.23 19.36
C LEU A 49 -12.60 -46.74 20.35
N HIS A 50 -13.87 -46.98 20.04
CA HIS A 50 -15.00 -46.59 20.87
C HIS A 50 -15.96 -47.75 21.04
N PHE A 51 -16.75 -47.70 22.12
CA PHE A 51 -17.75 -48.70 22.43
C PHE A 51 -19.15 -48.08 22.38
N LYS A 52 -20.07 -48.74 21.67
CA LYS A 52 -21.49 -48.35 21.55
C LYS A 52 -22.36 -49.40 22.23
N ALA A 53 -23.51 -49.01 22.77
CA ALA A 53 -24.46 -50.01 23.25
C ALA A 53 -25.14 -50.70 22.04
N PRO A 54 -24.95 -52.02 21.84
CA PRO A 54 -25.61 -52.72 20.73
C PRO A 54 -27.14 -52.62 20.87
N PHE A 55 -27.85 -52.69 19.73
CA PHE A 55 -29.30 -52.50 19.57
C PHE A 55 -29.85 -51.07 19.72
N ILE A 56 -29.30 -50.24 20.60
CA ILE A 56 -29.83 -48.90 20.90
C ILE A 56 -29.04 -47.80 20.16
N ASP A 57 -27.72 -47.94 20.14
CA ASP A 57 -26.82 -46.93 19.60
C ASP A 57 -26.45 -47.28 18.15
N LYS A 58 -26.74 -46.36 17.21
CA LYS A 58 -26.31 -46.44 15.81
C LYS A 58 -25.19 -45.45 15.58
N VAL A 59 -24.06 -45.93 15.06
CA VAL A 59 -22.93 -45.08 14.69
C VAL A 59 -23.02 -44.77 13.21
N LYS A 60 -23.01 -43.48 12.85
CA LYS A 60 -22.93 -43.04 11.46
C LYS A 60 -21.60 -42.32 11.26
N LEU A 61 -20.83 -42.83 10.30
CA LEU A 61 -19.52 -42.29 9.91
C LEU A 61 -19.71 -41.28 8.77
N PHE A 62 -18.95 -40.21 8.80
CA PHE A 62 -18.91 -39.16 7.79
C PHE A 62 -17.47 -38.90 7.37
N ASP A 63 -17.29 -38.52 6.11
CA ASP A 63 -16.00 -38.12 5.60
C ASP A 63 -15.60 -36.74 6.19
N GLY A 64 -14.46 -36.68 6.88
CA GLY A 64 -13.91 -35.47 7.46
C GLY A 64 -12.99 -34.69 6.51
N ARG A 65 -12.79 -35.18 5.28
CA ARG A 65 -11.91 -34.55 4.28
C ARG A 65 -12.53 -33.29 3.67
N LEU A 66 -11.69 -32.58 2.91
CA LEU A 66 -12.13 -31.50 2.03
C LEU A 66 -12.96 -32.09 0.89
N LEU A 67 -14.23 -31.69 0.85
CA LEU A 67 -15.16 -31.96 -0.22
C LEU A 67 -15.17 -30.77 -1.18
N THR A 68 -15.36 -31.05 -2.47
CA THR A 68 -15.47 -30.01 -3.49
C THR A 68 -16.92 -29.98 -3.99
N LEU A 69 -17.47 -28.77 -4.06
CA LEU A 69 -18.76 -28.48 -4.66
C LEU A 69 -18.51 -27.53 -5.83
N ASP A 70 -18.85 -27.98 -7.03
CA ASP A 70 -18.85 -27.15 -8.22
C ASP A 70 -20.22 -26.48 -8.34
N ALA A 71 -20.26 -25.15 -8.36
CA ALA A 71 -21.48 -24.41 -8.64
C ALA A 71 -21.75 -24.45 -10.15
N ALA A 72 -23.03 -24.54 -10.53
CA ALA A 72 -23.42 -24.44 -11.92
C ALA A 72 -23.12 -23.03 -12.47
N GLN A 73 -22.91 -22.96 -13.78
CA GLN A 73 -22.69 -21.69 -14.48
C GLN A 73 -23.97 -20.84 -14.40
N GLU A 74 -23.87 -19.69 -13.76
CA GLU A 74 -25.02 -18.80 -13.54
C GLU A 74 -24.76 -17.37 -14.00
N ARG A 75 -25.87 -16.68 -14.30
CA ARG A 75 -25.87 -15.29 -14.74
C ARG A 75 -26.15 -14.36 -13.56
N PHE A 76 -25.17 -13.54 -13.23
CA PHE A 76 -25.27 -12.49 -12.23
C PHE A 76 -25.31 -11.13 -12.90
N PHE A 77 -25.93 -10.14 -12.26
CA PHE A 77 -25.98 -8.77 -12.75
C PHE A 77 -25.19 -7.87 -11.82
N THR A 78 -24.35 -7.00 -12.37
CA THR A 78 -23.60 -5.99 -11.62
C THR A 78 -24.47 -4.80 -11.23
N GLN A 79 -23.92 -3.84 -10.46
CA GLN A 79 -24.58 -2.58 -10.14
C GLN A 79 -25.03 -1.82 -11.41
N GLU A 80 -24.30 -1.99 -12.50
CA GLU A 80 -24.56 -1.38 -13.81
C GLU A 80 -25.59 -2.18 -14.65
N LYS A 81 -26.24 -3.20 -14.06
CA LYS A 81 -27.14 -4.14 -14.76
C LYS A 81 -26.48 -4.89 -15.91
N LYS A 82 -25.16 -5.07 -15.85
CA LYS A 82 -24.41 -5.85 -16.86
C LYS A 82 -24.39 -7.29 -16.42
N ALA A 83 -24.78 -8.19 -17.31
CA ALA A 83 -24.77 -9.62 -17.04
C ALA A 83 -23.33 -10.15 -17.08
N LEU A 84 -23.00 -11.00 -16.11
CA LEU A 84 -21.76 -11.72 -15.99
C LEU A 84 -22.08 -13.20 -15.85
N VAL A 85 -21.33 -14.03 -16.55
CA VAL A 85 -21.46 -15.48 -16.44
C VAL A 85 -20.30 -15.98 -15.58
N VAL A 86 -20.61 -16.54 -14.42
CA VAL A 86 -19.60 -16.87 -13.41
C VAL A 86 -19.64 -18.36 -13.10
N ASP A 87 -18.50 -19.01 -13.27
CA ASP A 87 -18.25 -20.37 -12.80
C ASP A 87 -17.47 -20.29 -11.48
N SER A 88 -17.95 -20.97 -10.44
CA SER A 88 -17.25 -21.02 -9.15
C SER A 88 -17.24 -22.43 -8.55
N PHE A 89 -16.26 -22.69 -7.71
CA PHE A 89 -16.18 -23.92 -6.94
C PHE A 89 -15.83 -23.61 -5.48
N VAL A 90 -16.32 -24.45 -4.59
CA VAL A 90 -16.16 -24.28 -3.14
C VAL A 90 -15.61 -25.55 -2.54
N LYS A 91 -14.55 -25.39 -1.74
CA LYS A 91 -13.99 -26.44 -0.91
C LYS A 91 -14.52 -26.28 0.51
N TRP A 92 -15.20 -27.30 0.99
CA TRP A 92 -15.82 -27.31 2.31
C TRP A 92 -15.55 -28.62 3.04
N ARG A 93 -15.72 -28.63 4.36
CA ARG A 93 -15.62 -29.83 5.18
C ARG A 93 -16.64 -29.80 6.32
N ILE A 94 -16.90 -30.96 6.91
CA ILE A 94 -17.79 -31.08 8.07
C ILE A 94 -16.97 -30.76 9.33
N ALA A 95 -17.21 -29.59 9.92
CA ALA A 95 -16.54 -29.15 11.14
C ALA A 95 -17.21 -29.67 12.41
N ASP A 96 -18.54 -29.76 12.42
CA ASP A 96 -19.32 -30.29 13.54
C ASP A 96 -20.38 -31.27 13.01
N VAL A 97 -20.23 -32.54 13.35
CA VAL A 97 -21.09 -33.62 12.84
C VAL A 97 -22.48 -33.59 13.47
N GLN A 98 -22.61 -33.17 14.73
CA GLN A 98 -23.91 -33.07 15.40
C GLN A 98 -24.79 -32.05 14.67
N ARG A 99 -24.26 -30.86 14.44
CA ARG A 99 -24.99 -29.77 13.77
C ARG A 99 -25.30 -30.16 12.33
N PHE A 100 -24.34 -30.77 11.64
CA PHE A 100 -24.53 -31.29 10.30
C PHE A 100 -25.66 -32.33 10.23
N TYR A 101 -25.65 -33.31 11.12
CA TYR A 101 -26.68 -34.35 11.16
C TYR A 101 -28.06 -33.78 11.51
N THR A 102 -28.13 -32.83 12.44
CA THR A 102 -29.40 -32.20 12.83
C THR A 102 -29.98 -31.38 11.68
N ALA A 103 -29.14 -30.68 10.90
CA ALA A 103 -29.60 -29.80 9.83
C ALA A 103 -29.84 -30.49 8.48
N THR A 104 -29.09 -31.55 8.15
CA THR A 104 -29.17 -32.24 6.84
C THR A 104 -29.47 -33.74 6.93
N SER A 105 -29.74 -34.26 8.13
CA SER A 105 -29.91 -35.70 8.40
C SER A 105 -28.71 -36.55 7.99
N GLY A 106 -27.54 -35.90 7.86
CA GLY A 106 -26.32 -36.52 7.36
C GLY A 106 -26.41 -36.95 5.89
N ASN A 107 -27.06 -36.15 5.04
CA ASN A 107 -27.12 -36.35 3.61
C ASN A 107 -26.30 -35.28 2.88
N ILE A 108 -25.25 -35.72 2.18
CA ILE A 108 -24.31 -34.86 1.44
C ILE A 108 -25.02 -34.14 0.27
N ILE A 109 -25.99 -34.77 -0.39
CA ILE A 109 -26.73 -34.16 -1.50
C ILE A 109 -27.57 -32.98 -0.99
N GLN A 110 -28.19 -33.12 0.19
CA GLN A 110 -28.93 -32.04 0.84
C GLN A 110 -27.99 -30.89 1.22
N ALA A 111 -26.83 -31.21 1.80
CA ALA A 111 -25.81 -30.23 2.14
C ALA A 111 -25.29 -29.47 0.91
N ASN A 112 -24.98 -30.18 -0.19
CA ASN A 112 -24.54 -29.58 -1.44
C ASN A 112 -25.59 -28.64 -2.03
N ARG A 113 -26.88 -28.99 -1.97
CA ARG A 113 -27.96 -28.11 -2.45
C ARG A 113 -28.04 -26.83 -1.63
N LEU A 114 -27.99 -26.95 -0.30
CA LEU A 114 -28.03 -25.80 0.61
C LEU A 114 -26.81 -24.90 0.40
N LEU A 115 -25.61 -25.48 0.35
CA LEU A 115 -24.39 -24.74 0.10
C LEU A 115 -24.45 -24.02 -1.26
N SER A 116 -24.91 -24.70 -2.31
CA SER A 116 -25.06 -24.07 -3.64
C SER A 116 -25.96 -22.83 -3.59
N GLN A 117 -27.11 -22.93 -2.91
CA GLN A 117 -28.05 -21.80 -2.74
C GLN A 117 -27.47 -20.65 -1.92
N LEU A 118 -26.73 -20.97 -0.86
CA LEU A 118 -26.07 -19.97 -0.01
C LEU A 118 -24.93 -19.26 -0.76
N ILE A 119 -24.13 -20.01 -1.50
CA ILE A 119 -23.05 -19.47 -2.33
C ILE A 119 -23.65 -18.60 -3.43
N GLU A 120 -24.69 -19.07 -4.13
CA GLU A 120 -25.38 -18.31 -5.18
C GLU A 120 -25.92 -17.00 -4.63
N SER A 121 -26.67 -17.04 -3.53
CA SER A 121 -27.25 -15.83 -2.93
C SER A 121 -26.18 -14.85 -2.45
N GLY A 122 -25.11 -15.35 -1.82
CA GLY A 122 -23.97 -14.54 -1.41
C GLY A 122 -23.22 -13.90 -2.58
N LEU A 123 -22.93 -14.68 -3.63
CA LEU A 123 -22.32 -14.19 -4.87
C LEU A 123 -23.22 -13.16 -5.57
N ARG A 124 -24.53 -13.40 -5.63
CA ARG A 124 -25.52 -12.48 -6.21
C ARG A 124 -25.53 -11.13 -5.50
N ASN A 125 -25.51 -11.13 -4.17
CA ASN A 125 -25.48 -9.90 -3.37
C ASN A 125 -24.19 -9.11 -3.60
N LEU A 126 -23.04 -9.79 -3.59
CA LEU A 126 -21.74 -9.14 -3.76
C LEU A 126 -21.53 -8.61 -5.18
N ILE A 127 -21.85 -9.41 -6.20
CA ILE A 127 -21.72 -8.98 -7.61
C ILE A 127 -22.67 -7.82 -7.92
N ALA A 128 -23.86 -7.81 -7.33
CA ALA A 128 -24.82 -6.72 -7.51
C ALA A 128 -24.32 -5.36 -6.99
N GLN A 129 -23.40 -5.35 -6.03
CA GLN A 129 -22.78 -4.13 -5.50
C GLN A 129 -21.51 -3.72 -6.25
N CYS A 130 -20.98 -4.57 -7.13
CA CYS A 130 -19.75 -4.31 -7.87
C CYS A 130 -19.99 -3.58 -9.19
N GLU A 131 -19.02 -2.75 -9.56
CA GLU A 131 -18.87 -2.24 -10.93
C GLU A 131 -18.20 -3.32 -11.81
N LEU A 132 -18.55 -3.36 -13.10
CA LEU A 132 -18.09 -4.41 -14.02
C LEU A 132 -16.55 -4.46 -14.13
N LYS A 133 -15.91 -3.29 -14.19
CA LYS A 133 -14.45 -3.15 -14.27
C LYS A 133 -13.75 -3.77 -13.05
N GLU A 134 -14.36 -3.74 -11.87
CA GLU A 134 -13.77 -4.26 -10.63
C GLU A 134 -13.74 -5.79 -10.64
N VAL A 135 -14.79 -6.41 -11.19
CA VAL A 135 -14.91 -7.87 -11.31
C VAL A 135 -13.95 -8.45 -12.36
N VAL A 136 -13.78 -7.76 -13.50
CA VAL A 136 -12.94 -8.25 -14.62
C VAL A 136 -11.46 -7.95 -14.42
N SER A 137 -11.13 -6.76 -13.88
CA SER A 137 -9.75 -6.28 -13.96
C SER A 137 -8.79 -7.00 -13.01
N GLY A 138 -9.24 -7.59 -11.89
CA GLY A 138 -8.37 -8.24 -10.88
C GLY A 138 -7.20 -7.36 -10.37
N LYS A 139 -7.15 -6.09 -10.80
CA LYS A 139 -6.08 -5.10 -10.66
C LYS A 139 -6.75 -3.74 -10.75
N SER A 140 -7.39 -3.35 -9.65
CA SER A 140 -7.75 -1.96 -9.41
C SER A 140 -6.52 -1.21 -8.88
N ASN A 141 -6.34 0.00 -9.39
CA ASN A 141 -5.19 0.87 -9.17
C ASN A 141 -4.97 1.13 -7.66
N ILE A 142 -3.87 0.62 -7.12
CA ILE A 142 -3.44 0.73 -5.70
C ILE A 142 -3.10 2.18 -5.27
N LYS A 143 -3.23 3.18 -6.15
CA LYS A 143 -3.07 4.59 -5.79
C LYS A 143 -4.40 5.28 -5.46
N LYS A 144 -5.13 4.75 -4.49
CA LYS A 144 -5.99 5.53 -3.58
C LYS A 144 -6.48 4.61 -2.46
N ARG A 145 -6.03 4.93 -1.25
CA ARG A 145 -6.42 4.29 0.00
C ARG A 145 -7.90 4.62 0.26
N SER A 146 -8.81 3.86 -0.35
CA SER A 146 -10.26 3.98 -0.14
C SER A 146 -10.89 2.61 -0.38
N ARG A 147 -11.16 1.91 0.72
CA ARG A 147 -12.21 0.90 0.95
C ARG A 147 -12.83 0.26 -0.31
N PHE A 148 -12.60 -1.04 -0.48
CA PHE A 148 -13.33 -1.90 -1.42
C PHE A 148 -14.84 -1.63 -1.33
N LYS A 149 -15.43 -1.18 -2.44
CA LYS A 149 -16.82 -0.70 -2.51
C LYS A 149 -17.82 -1.87 -2.51
N CYS A 150 -17.41 -3.02 -3.09
CA CYS A 150 -18.23 -4.25 -3.16
C CYS A 150 -18.49 -4.97 -1.82
N ALA A 151 -17.73 -4.67 -0.77
CA ALA A 151 -17.75 -5.44 0.49
C ALA A 151 -18.30 -4.63 1.67
N GLN A 152 -18.85 -3.43 1.43
CA GLN A 152 -19.19 -2.51 2.51
C GLN A 152 -20.66 -2.10 2.47
N GLU A 153 -21.52 -2.98 3.00
CA GLU A 153 -22.79 -2.56 3.59
C GLU A 153 -23.31 -3.59 4.62
N THR A 154 -22.71 -3.59 5.82
CA THR A 154 -23.38 -3.81 7.12
C THR A 154 -22.33 -3.67 8.23
N LEU A 155 -22.07 -2.44 8.66
CA LEU A 155 -21.64 -2.20 10.03
C LEU A 155 -22.13 -0.80 10.42
N VAL A 156 -23.39 -0.73 10.78
CA VAL A 156 -24.00 0.45 11.41
C VAL A 156 -23.79 0.30 12.91
N LEU A 157 -22.92 1.17 13.41
CA LEU A 157 -22.85 1.81 14.73
C LEU A 157 -22.58 0.94 15.98
N ASP A 158 -21.55 1.33 16.74
CA ASP A 158 -21.86 2.13 17.92
C ASP A 158 -20.76 3.18 18.18
N ASP A 159 -21.16 4.44 18.19
CA ASP A 159 -20.33 5.64 18.30
C ASP A 159 -20.13 6.05 19.78
N SER A 160 -20.15 5.07 20.70
CA SER A 160 -20.15 5.30 22.16
C SER A 160 -18.76 5.28 22.81
N ALA A 161 -17.67 5.07 22.05
CA ALA A 161 -16.32 4.98 22.60
C ALA A 161 -15.51 6.30 22.59
N VAL A 162 -16.09 7.43 22.17
CA VAL A 162 -15.34 8.69 21.96
C VAL A 162 -15.28 9.60 23.20
N GLN A 163 -15.94 9.27 24.32
CA GLN A 163 -16.04 10.19 25.47
C GLN A 163 -15.20 9.88 26.71
N LEU A 164 -14.25 8.93 26.68
CA LEU A 164 -13.40 8.63 27.86
C LEU A 164 -11.88 8.80 27.66
N ALA A 165 -11.42 9.42 26.57
CA ALA A 165 -10.01 9.70 26.35
C ALA A 165 -9.67 11.19 26.55
N ALA A 166 -10.00 11.73 27.72
CA ALA A 166 -9.45 13.01 28.19
C ALA A 166 -8.64 12.76 29.46
N GLY A 167 -7.31 12.75 29.29
CA GLY A 167 -6.36 12.68 30.39
C GLY A 167 -5.45 11.46 30.30
N VAL A 168 -4.30 11.63 29.64
CA VAL A 168 -2.95 11.20 30.04
C VAL A 168 -2.04 11.58 28.86
N GLU A 169 -1.54 12.81 28.90
CA GLU A 169 -0.24 13.11 28.31
C GLU A 169 0.83 12.47 29.20
N ILE A 170 2.00 12.14 28.65
CA ILE A 170 3.06 11.30 29.24
C ILE A 170 2.87 9.78 28.98
N ALA A 171 2.86 9.39 27.70
CA ALA A 171 3.32 8.06 27.24
C ALA A 171 3.54 7.96 25.71
N LYS A 172 3.52 9.07 24.95
CA LYS A 172 3.51 9.04 23.47
C LYS A 172 4.84 8.64 22.82
N THR A 173 5.97 8.64 23.53
CA THR A 173 7.30 8.39 22.93
C THR A 173 7.80 6.95 23.00
N ALA A 174 7.20 6.08 23.84
CA ALA A 174 7.56 4.67 23.90
C ALA A 174 6.69 3.79 22.99
N VAL A 175 5.40 4.12 22.85
CA VAL A 175 4.45 3.37 22.00
C VAL A 175 4.77 3.55 20.51
N GLN A 176 5.24 4.72 20.08
CA GLN A 176 5.63 4.96 18.68
C GLN A 176 6.87 4.16 18.26
N LYS A 177 7.83 3.93 19.17
CA LYS A 177 9.07 3.20 18.87
C LYS A 177 8.89 1.67 18.92
N ALA A 178 7.92 1.18 19.70
CA ALA A 178 7.50 -0.22 19.68
C ALA A 178 6.61 -0.53 18.46
N ALA A 179 5.74 0.40 18.05
CA ALA A 179 4.92 0.25 16.84
C ALA A 179 5.76 0.20 15.56
N ALA A 180 6.88 0.95 15.49
CA ALA A 180 7.80 0.90 14.36
C ALA A 180 8.58 -0.41 14.24
N LYS A 181 8.83 -1.12 15.37
CA LYS A 181 9.59 -2.39 15.38
C LYS A 181 8.70 -3.62 15.22
N ALA A 182 7.44 -3.56 15.63
CA ALA A 182 6.45 -4.61 15.37
C ALA A 182 5.98 -4.66 13.89
N ALA A 183 6.10 -3.55 13.15
CA ALA A 183 5.81 -3.49 11.71
C ALA A 183 6.85 -4.22 10.84
N ALA A 184 8.01 -4.61 11.39
CA ALA A 184 9.12 -5.19 10.62
C ALA A 184 9.20 -6.74 10.66
N SER A 185 8.41 -7.42 11.49
CA SER A 185 8.46 -8.90 11.60
C SER A 185 7.11 -9.60 11.42
N ALA A 186 6.10 -8.90 10.90
CA ALA A 186 4.85 -9.48 10.42
C ALA A 186 4.82 -9.40 8.89
N ALA A 187 5.82 -10.00 8.25
CA ALA A 187 5.75 -10.35 6.83
C ALA A 187 5.02 -11.70 6.71
N GLU A 188 3.76 -11.73 7.13
CA GLU A 188 2.81 -12.67 6.56
C GLU A 188 2.42 -12.07 5.21
N GLU A 189 2.68 -12.84 4.15
CA GLU A 189 2.46 -12.51 2.75
C GLU A 189 1.11 -11.79 2.56
N GLU A 190 1.17 -10.48 2.31
CA GLU A 190 0.04 -9.75 1.74
C GLU A 190 -0.24 -10.40 0.37
N PRO A 191 -1.41 -11.01 0.13
CA PRO A 191 -1.70 -11.62 -1.15
C PRO A 191 -1.69 -10.53 -2.23
N GLU A 192 -0.73 -10.63 -3.14
CA GLU A 192 -0.46 -9.72 -4.26
C GLU A 192 -1.60 -9.70 -5.31
N ASP A 193 -2.59 -10.60 -5.19
CA ASP A 193 -3.72 -10.72 -6.11
C ASP A 193 -5.04 -10.23 -5.46
N LEU A 194 -5.66 -9.22 -6.07
CA LEU A 194 -6.94 -8.67 -5.60
C LEU A 194 -8.10 -9.66 -5.77
N ARG A 195 -7.95 -10.66 -6.65
CA ARG A 195 -8.88 -11.80 -6.70
C ARG A 195 -8.98 -12.48 -5.35
N ASP A 196 -7.84 -12.64 -4.66
CA ASP A 196 -7.79 -13.26 -3.35
C ASP A 196 -8.43 -12.36 -2.27
N LYS A 197 -8.35 -11.02 -2.41
CA LYS A 197 -9.05 -10.09 -1.49
C LYS A 197 -10.56 -10.12 -1.66
N LEU A 198 -11.06 -10.20 -2.90
CA LEU A 198 -12.49 -10.36 -3.17
C LEU A 198 -12.98 -11.73 -2.70
N ILE A 199 -12.24 -12.80 -3.01
CA ILE A 199 -12.48 -14.15 -2.48
C ILE A 199 -12.47 -14.18 -0.94
N PHE A 200 -11.55 -13.46 -0.30
CA PHE A 200 -11.48 -13.35 1.15
C PHE A 200 -12.71 -12.64 1.72
N SER A 201 -13.19 -11.56 1.07
CA SER A 201 -14.43 -10.89 1.46
C SER A 201 -15.65 -11.79 1.29
N ILE A 202 -15.72 -12.60 0.23
CA ILE A 202 -16.77 -13.62 0.01
C ILE A 202 -16.73 -14.67 1.11
N LYS A 203 -15.55 -15.21 1.42
CA LYS A 203 -15.38 -16.18 2.50
C LYS A 203 -15.84 -15.60 3.84
N LYS A 204 -15.48 -14.34 4.11
CA LYS A 204 -15.86 -13.64 5.34
C LYS A 204 -17.36 -13.38 5.39
N SER A 205 -17.97 -12.82 4.34
CA SER A 205 -19.39 -12.50 4.29
C SER A 205 -20.26 -13.76 4.36
N LEU A 206 -19.87 -14.86 3.69
CA LEU A 206 -20.58 -16.13 3.76
C LEU A 206 -20.51 -16.73 5.17
N ASN A 207 -19.33 -16.68 5.81
CA ASN A 207 -19.18 -17.19 7.18
C ASN A 207 -19.93 -16.33 8.21
N GLU A 208 -19.90 -14.99 8.08
CA GLU A 208 -20.49 -14.06 9.04
C GLU A 208 -22.01 -13.89 8.85
N GLN A 209 -22.50 -13.69 7.61
CA GLN A 209 -23.92 -13.43 7.35
C GLN A 209 -24.78 -14.68 7.54
N VAL A 210 -24.24 -15.86 7.23
CA VAL A 210 -25.01 -17.10 7.23
C VAL A 210 -24.76 -17.95 8.48
N GLN A 211 -23.71 -17.64 9.26
CA GLN A 211 -23.30 -18.42 10.44
C GLN A 211 -23.28 -19.93 10.12
N ILE A 212 -22.70 -20.29 8.98
CA ILE A 212 -22.81 -21.65 8.40
C ILE A 212 -22.29 -22.71 9.38
N LYS A 213 -21.20 -22.39 10.08
CA LYS A 213 -20.62 -23.24 11.10
C LYS A 213 -21.53 -23.44 12.31
N GLU A 214 -22.31 -22.41 12.67
CA GLU A 214 -23.18 -22.46 13.84
C GLU A 214 -24.50 -23.16 13.56
N LYS A 215 -25.08 -22.93 12.38
CA LYS A 215 -26.39 -23.49 12.00
C LYS A 215 -26.29 -24.88 11.37
N TYR A 216 -25.26 -25.12 10.56
CA TYR A 216 -25.17 -26.32 9.72
C TYR A 216 -23.96 -27.21 10.04
N GLY A 217 -23.03 -26.77 10.88
CA GLY A 217 -21.81 -27.55 11.21
C GLY A 217 -20.84 -27.72 10.03
N ILE A 218 -21.02 -26.93 8.97
CA ILE A 218 -20.19 -26.96 7.76
C ILE A 218 -19.20 -25.80 7.82
N GLU A 219 -17.95 -26.06 7.46
CA GLU A 219 -16.91 -25.04 7.32
C GLU A 219 -16.49 -24.90 5.85
N ILE A 220 -16.58 -23.67 5.34
CA ILE A 220 -16.06 -23.32 4.02
C ILE A 220 -14.58 -22.98 4.17
N VAL A 221 -13.73 -23.82 3.56
CA VAL A 221 -12.28 -23.63 3.59
C VAL A 221 -11.86 -22.61 2.54
N ASP A 222 -12.42 -22.73 1.34
CA ASP A 222 -12.07 -21.88 0.22
C ASP A 222 -13.19 -21.76 -0.83
N VAL A 223 -13.27 -20.61 -1.49
CA VAL A 223 -14.22 -20.31 -2.57
C VAL A 223 -13.42 -19.71 -3.70
N ARG A 224 -13.48 -20.27 -4.91
CA ARG A 224 -12.76 -19.70 -6.05
C ARG A 224 -13.63 -19.59 -7.28
N PHE A 225 -13.34 -18.57 -8.08
CA PHE A 225 -13.89 -18.45 -9.42
C PHE A 225 -13.06 -19.29 -10.38
N LYS A 226 -13.72 -20.13 -11.16
CA LYS A 226 -13.13 -20.87 -12.26
C LYS A 226 -13.04 -19.99 -13.51
N ARG A 227 -14.12 -19.26 -13.82
CA ARG A 227 -14.19 -18.37 -14.99
C ARG A 227 -15.22 -17.25 -14.76
N ILE A 228 -14.95 -16.07 -15.31
CA ILE A 228 -15.87 -14.93 -15.34
C ILE A 228 -15.88 -14.44 -16.78
N ASP A 229 -16.99 -14.64 -17.49
CA ASP A 229 -17.15 -14.21 -18.88
C ASP A 229 -18.16 -13.06 -18.96
N LEU A 230 -17.89 -12.11 -19.85
CA LEU A 230 -18.87 -11.14 -20.30
C LEU A 230 -19.61 -11.70 -21.53
N PRO A 231 -20.93 -11.52 -21.63
CA PRO A 231 -21.64 -11.71 -22.89
C PRO A 231 -21.08 -10.79 -23.98
N GLU A 232 -20.95 -11.29 -25.20
CA GLU A 232 -20.40 -10.54 -26.34
C GLU A 232 -21.16 -9.23 -26.60
N GLN A 233 -22.47 -9.18 -26.32
CA GLN A 233 -23.31 -8.00 -26.60
C GLN A 233 -22.92 -6.75 -25.82
N VAL A 234 -22.22 -6.88 -24.68
CA VAL A 234 -21.88 -5.77 -23.80
C VAL A 234 -20.38 -5.48 -23.73
N SER A 235 -19.56 -6.37 -24.29
CA SER A 235 -18.10 -6.32 -24.18
C SER A 235 -17.53 -5.09 -24.88
N ASP A 236 -17.95 -4.82 -26.13
CA ASP A 236 -17.38 -3.74 -26.94
C ASP A 236 -17.58 -2.35 -26.30
N SER A 237 -18.80 -2.03 -25.89
CA SER A 237 -19.14 -0.76 -25.24
C SER A 237 -18.34 -0.50 -23.94
N VAL A 238 -18.01 -1.57 -23.22
CA VAL A 238 -17.27 -1.50 -21.95
C VAL A 238 -15.78 -1.32 -22.25
N TYR A 239 -15.26 -2.01 -23.26
CA TYR A 239 -13.88 -1.82 -23.70
C TYR A 239 -13.63 -0.41 -24.23
N GLU A 240 -14.52 0.13 -25.05
CA GLU A 240 -14.44 1.52 -25.52
C GLU A 240 -14.43 2.53 -24.37
N ARG A 241 -15.32 2.35 -23.39
CA ARG A 241 -15.35 3.18 -22.18
C ARG A 241 -14.06 3.04 -21.37
N MET A 242 -13.53 1.83 -21.23
CA MET A 242 -12.29 1.59 -20.50
C MET A 242 -11.09 2.25 -21.18
N ILE A 243 -11.03 2.23 -22.51
CA ILE A 243 -10.02 2.92 -23.30
C ILE A 243 -10.13 4.42 -23.06
N THR A 244 -11.33 4.99 -23.21
CA THR A 244 -11.59 6.42 -23.02
C THR A 244 -11.21 6.88 -21.60
N GLU A 245 -11.56 6.12 -20.57
CA GLU A 245 -11.19 6.42 -19.18
C GLU A 245 -9.67 6.35 -18.97
N ARG A 246 -8.99 5.36 -19.56
CA ARG A 246 -7.52 5.28 -19.49
C ARG A 246 -6.82 6.41 -20.24
N GLU A 247 -7.35 6.83 -21.38
CA GLU A 247 -6.83 7.97 -22.14
C GLU A 247 -6.98 9.25 -21.34
N LYS A 248 -8.14 9.45 -20.69
CA LYS A 248 -8.41 10.57 -19.80
C LYS A 248 -7.49 10.58 -18.59
N GLU A 249 -7.34 9.43 -17.90
CA GLU A 249 -6.42 9.29 -16.76
C GLU A 249 -4.97 9.57 -17.19
N ALA A 250 -4.53 9.03 -18.32
CA ALA A 250 -3.20 9.29 -18.86
C ALA A 250 -3.03 10.77 -19.26
N GLN A 251 -4.06 11.42 -19.79
CA GLN A 251 -4.03 12.85 -20.11
C GLN A 251 -3.93 13.71 -18.86
N GLU A 252 -4.69 13.39 -17.80
CA GLU A 252 -4.63 14.08 -16.51
C GLU A 252 -3.23 13.95 -15.88
N ILE A 253 -2.67 12.73 -15.84
CA ILE A 253 -1.31 12.50 -15.32
C ILE A 253 -0.27 13.26 -16.14
N ARG A 254 -0.39 13.27 -17.47
CA ARG A 254 0.51 14.03 -18.36
C ARG A 254 0.38 15.54 -18.15
N SER A 255 -0.85 16.05 -17.97
CA SER A 255 -1.11 17.48 -17.69
C SER A 255 -0.52 17.89 -16.35
N PHE A 256 -0.74 17.09 -15.31
CA PHE A 256 -0.17 17.29 -13.98
C PHE A 256 1.36 17.27 -14.01
N GLY A 257 1.96 16.30 -14.72
CA GLY A 257 3.40 16.22 -14.89
C GLY A 257 3.99 17.44 -15.59
N LYS A 258 3.32 17.94 -16.65
CA LYS A 258 3.71 19.18 -17.34
C LYS A 258 3.61 20.40 -16.42
N GLN A 259 2.51 20.54 -15.69
CA GLN A 259 2.33 21.64 -14.74
C GLN A 259 3.43 21.66 -13.68
N LYS A 260 3.72 20.51 -13.06
CA LYS A 260 4.78 20.40 -12.06
C LYS A 260 6.15 20.71 -12.63
N ALA A 261 6.41 20.30 -13.88
CA ALA A 261 7.66 20.63 -14.56
C ALA A 261 7.79 22.14 -14.84
N GLU A 262 6.73 22.82 -15.30
CA GLU A 262 6.75 24.27 -15.52
C GLU A 262 6.91 25.06 -14.22
N GLU A 263 6.26 24.62 -13.14
CA GLU A 263 6.43 25.21 -11.80
C GLU A 263 7.90 25.13 -11.35
N ILE A 264 8.53 23.96 -11.47
CA ILE A 264 9.94 23.77 -11.10
C ILE A 264 10.87 24.64 -11.95
N ARG A 265 10.62 24.74 -13.27
CA ARG A 265 11.42 25.59 -14.15
C ARG A 265 11.28 27.08 -13.80
N ALA A 266 10.06 27.54 -13.58
CA ALA A 266 9.79 28.93 -13.23
C ALA A 266 10.45 29.30 -11.89
N GLU A 267 10.41 28.41 -10.90
CA GLU A 267 11.09 28.61 -9.61
C GLU A 267 12.61 28.63 -9.79
N ALA A 268 13.18 27.68 -10.54
CA ALA A 268 14.61 27.64 -10.82
C ALA A 268 15.11 28.90 -11.58
N ASP A 269 14.32 29.43 -12.51
CA ASP A 269 14.64 30.66 -13.24
C ASP A 269 14.50 31.91 -12.35
N ARG A 270 13.57 31.91 -11.39
CA ARG A 270 13.46 32.95 -10.38
C ARG A 270 14.68 32.93 -9.46
N GLU A 271 15.02 31.78 -8.88
CA GLU A 271 16.18 31.62 -8.00
C GLU A 271 17.48 32.02 -8.71
N ARG A 272 17.66 31.62 -9.98
CA ARG A 272 18.83 32.04 -10.79
C ARG A 272 18.93 33.56 -10.88
N ARG A 273 17.84 34.26 -11.16
CA ARG A 273 17.83 35.73 -11.28
C ARG A 273 18.12 36.40 -9.95
N GLU A 274 17.52 35.93 -8.86
CA GLU A 274 17.80 36.45 -7.52
C GLU A 274 19.26 36.23 -7.11
N LEU A 275 19.83 35.05 -7.40
CA LEU A 275 21.21 34.73 -7.10
C LEU A 275 22.19 35.56 -7.92
N LEU A 276 21.94 35.74 -9.22
CA LEU A 276 22.76 36.62 -10.07
C LEU A 276 22.68 38.07 -9.59
N ALA A 277 21.48 38.57 -9.25
CA ALA A 277 21.32 39.92 -8.72
C ALA A 277 22.10 40.12 -7.41
N LYS A 278 22.03 39.16 -6.49
CA LYS A 278 22.82 39.17 -5.24
C LYS A 278 24.33 39.11 -5.52
N ALA A 279 24.77 38.25 -6.45
CA ALA A 279 26.17 38.14 -6.82
C ALA A 279 26.71 39.45 -7.42
N TYR A 280 25.95 40.10 -8.30
CA TYR A 280 26.29 41.42 -8.85
C TYR A 280 26.34 42.50 -7.76
N GLN A 281 25.34 42.54 -6.88
CA GLN A 281 25.31 43.49 -5.77
C GLN A 281 26.56 43.35 -4.88
N ILE A 282 26.92 42.11 -4.50
CA ILE A 282 28.11 41.82 -3.68
C ILE A 282 29.38 42.22 -4.45
N ALA A 283 29.46 41.94 -5.75
CA ALA A 283 30.62 42.29 -6.56
C ALA A 283 30.83 43.81 -6.64
N GLU A 284 29.76 44.59 -6.84
CA GLU A 284 29.84 46.06 -6.86
C GLU A 284 30.13 46.64 -5.49
N GLN A 285 29.57 46.06 -4.41
CA GLN A 285 29.91 46.47 -3.05
C GLN A 285 31.40 46.23 -2.75
N LEU A 286 31.91 45.04 -3.04
CA LEU A 286 33.31 44.70 -2.81
C LEU A 286 34.26 45.54 -3.68
N ARG A 287 33.85 45.86 -4.91
CA ARG A 287 34.60 46.80 -5.77
C ARG A 287 34.60 48.20 -5.15
N GLY A 288 33.46 48.69 -4.67
CA GLY A 288 33.36 49.99 -4.00
C GLY A 288 34.20 50.07 -2.72
N GLU A 289 34.21 49.01 -1.90
CA GLU A 289 35.07 48.89 -0.72
C GLU A 289 36.55 48.92 -1.11
N GLY A 290 36.95 48.16 -2.14
CA GLY A 290 38.32 48.17 -2.66
C GLY A 290 38.75 49.51 -3.25
N ASP A 291 37.86 50.20 -3.95
CA ASP A 291 38.11 51.54 -4.50
C ASP A 291 38.25 52.57 -3.35
N GLN A 292 37.45 52.45 -2.29
CA GLN A 292 37.56 53.28 -1.09
C GLN A 292 38.90 53.06 -0.38
N GLU A 293 39.31 51.81 -0.15
CA GLU A 293 40.61 51.48 0.45
C GLU A 293 41.77 51.98 -0.41
N ALA A 294 41.71 51.76 -1.72
CA ALA A 294 42.73 52.25 -2.65
C ALA A 294 42.84 53.78 -2.61
N ALA A 295 41.71 54.50 -2.63
CA ALA A 295 41.68 55.96 -2.52
C ALA A 295 42.28 56.45 -1.19
N ALA A 296 42.01 55.76 -0.08
CA ALA A 296 42.59 56.09 1.22
C ALA A 296 44.11 55.93 1.23
N VAL A 297 44.64 54.81 0.72
CA VAL A 297 46.09 54.59 0.60
C VAL A 297 46.74 55.60 -0.33
N TYR A 298 46.09 55.95 -1.45
CA TYR A 298 46.60 56.99 -2.36
C TYR A 298 46.64 58.37 -1.70
N ALA A 299 45.62 58.72 -0.91
CA ALA A 299 45.58 59.98 -0.18
C ALA A 299 46.69 60.06 0.89
N GLU A 300 46.94 58.95 1.61
CA GLU A 300 48.03 58.85 2.58
C GLU A 300 49.42 58.97 1.91
N ALA A 301 49.61 58.30 0.77
CA ALA A 301 50.84 58.38 0.00
C ALA A 301 51.08 59.80 -0.56
N TYR A 302 50.03 60.46 -1.07
CA TYR A 302 50.10 61.84 -1.55
C TYR A 302 50.43 62.82 -0.41
N GLY A 303 49.88 62.59 0.78
CA GLY A 303 50.19 63.38 1.98
C GLY A 303 51.63 63.21 2.49
N SER A 304 52.28 62.08 2.16
CA SER A 304 53.67 61.81 2.52
C SER A 304 54.67 62.55 1.61
N ASP A 305 54.50 62.48 0.29
CA ASP A 305 55.29 63.24 -0.70
C ASP A 305 54.51 63.41 -2.02
N GLN A 306 54.10 64.65 -2.28
CA GLN A 306 53.28 65.01 -3.43
C GLN A 306 54.03 64.91 -4.78
N GLU A 307 55.30 65.30 -4.84
CA GLU A 307 56.06 65.32 -6.10
C GLU A 307 56.41 63.90 -6.55
N PHE A 308 56.86 63.07 -5.60
CA PHE A 308 57.20 61.68 -5.86
C PHE A 308 55.98 60.86 -6.28
N TYR A 309 54.82 61.07 -5.63
CA TYR A 309 53.58 60.37 -5.97
C TYR A 309 53.12 60.67 -7.41
N ASN A 310 53.10 61.94 -7.81
CA ASN A 310 52.67 62.34 -9.16
C ASN A 310 53.57 61.75 -10.25
N PHE A 311 54.88 61.74 -10.01
CA PHE A 311 55.86 61.08 -10.89
C PHE A 311 55.61 59.57 -10.99
N TYR A 312 55.55 58.86 -9.85
CA TYR A 312 55.36 57.41 -9.83
C TYR A 312 54.02 56.99 -10.46
N ARG A 313 52.93 57.73 -10.17
CA ARG A 313 51.61 57.48 -10.75
C ARG A 313 51.61 57.65 -12.26
N SER A 314 52.31 58.66 -12.78
CA SER A 314 52.45 58.86 -14.23
C SER A 314 53.20 57.70 -14.91
N LEU A 315 54.28 57.20 -14.29
CA LEU A 315 55.02 56.02 -14.78
C LEU A 315 54.16 54.75 -14.79
N GLN A 316 53.36 54.55 -13.74
CA GLN A 316 52.45 53.42 -13.66
C GLN A 316 51.34 53.51 -14.74
N ALA A 317 50.81 54.71 -14.97
CA ALA A 317 49.84 54.97 -16.04
C ALA A 317 50.42 54.69 -17.43
N TYR A 318 51.68 55.08 -17.69
CA TYR A 318 52.38 54.70 -18.93
C TYR A 318 52.48 53.18 -19.06
N ARG A 319 52.98 52.51 -18.02
CA ARG A 319 53.17 51.06 -18.05
C ARG A 319 51.86 50.30 -18.31
N GLN A 320 50.76 50.77 -17.75
CA GLN A 320 49.44 50.17 -17.96
C GLN A 320 48.89 50.45 -19.37
N ALA A 321 49.04 51.68 -19.88
CA ALA A 321 48.60 52.07 -21.22
C ALA A 321 49.35 51.30 -22.32
N PHE A 322 50.65 51.02 -22.13
CA PHE A 322 51.47 50.27 -23.09
C PHE A 322 51.39 48.73 -22.94
N LYS A 323 50.57 48.20 -22.02
CA LYS A 323 50.50 46.75 -21.73
C LYS A 323 49.69 45.96 -22.77
N GLN A 324 48.75 46.58 -23.48
CA GLN A 324 47.95 45.93 -24.53
C GLN A 324 48.48 46.36 -25.92
N GLN A 325 48.98 45.41 -26.70
CA GLN A 325 49.44 45.66 -28.08
C GLN A 325 48.23 45.86 -29.00
N GLY A 326 47.81 47.11 -29.24
CA GLY A 326 46.76 47.40 -30.24
C GLY A 326 45.99 48.72 -30.13
N ASP A 327 46.08 49.47 -29.03
CA ASP A 327 45.29 50.71 -28.89
C ASP A 327 45.90 51.90 -29.68
N ILE A 328 45.10 52.49 -30.56
CA ILE A 328 45.44 53.74 -31.28
C ILE A 328 45.20 54.91 -30.31
N MET A 329 46.26 55.53 -29.81
CA MET A 329 46.17 56.63 -28.86
C MET A 329 46.13 57.98 -29.60
N VAL A 330 45.00 58.70 -29.49
CA VAL A 330 44.86 60.06 -30.03
C VAL A 330 45.23 61.06 -28.96
N LEU A 331 46.32 61.80 -29.17
CA LEU A 331 46.91 62.70 -28.18
C LEU A 331 47.01 64.12 -28.74
N LYS A 332 46.72 65.11 -27.90
CA LYS A 332 47.01 66.52 -28.19
C LYS A 332 48.51 66.79 -27.95
N PRO A 333 49.18 67.64 -28.78
CA PRO A 333 50.61 67.91 -28.68
C PRO A 333 51.11 68.36 -27.29
N GLU A 334 50.29 69.09 -26.53
CA GLU A 334 50.61 69.63 -25.19
C GLU A 334 49.92 68.91 -24.02
N SER A 335 49.71 67.60 -24.14
CA SER A 335 49.07 66.81 -23.08
C SER A 335 49.94 66.71 -21.81
N ASP A 336 49.35 67.00 -20.65
CA ASP A 336 49.92 66.77 -19.30
C ASP A 336 50.34 65.31 -19.07
N PHE A 337 49.80 64.40 -19.88
CA PHE A 337 50.10 62.97 -19.79
C PHE A 337 51.60 62.70 -19.92
N PHE A 338 52.38 63.39 -20.78
CA PHE A 338 53.82 63.12 -20.99
C PHE A 338 54.77 64.12 -20.30
N LYS A 339 54.28 64.91 -19.34
CA LYS A 339 55.05 65.98 -18.71
C LYS A 339 56.41 65.51 -18.16
N TYR A 340 56.42 64.40 -17.43
CA TYR A 340 57.64 63.83 -16.83
C TYR A 340 58.57 63.10 -17.81
N LEU A 341 58.11 62.77 -19.03
CA LEU A 341 58.94 62.16 -20.07
C LEU A 341 59.62 63.22 -20.97
N LYS A 342 58.95 64.36 -21.18
CA LYS A 342 59.45 65.47 -22.01
C LYS A 342 60.46 66.36 -21.28
N THR A 343 60.33 66.51 -19.97
CA THR A 343 61.27 67.30 -19.15
C THR A 343 61.96 66.41 -18.12
N PRO A 344 63.22 65.99 -18.34
CA PRO A 344 64.00 65.32 -17.30
C PRO A 344 64.43 66.39 -16.27
N HIS A 345 63.57 66.69 -15.31
CA HIS A 345 63.95 67.51 -14.17
C HIS A 345 64.72 66.60 -13.20
N ALA A 346 66.01 66.88 -13.01
CA ALA A 346 66.81 66.25 -11.96
C ALA A 346 66.19 66.60 -10.61
N ILE A 347 65.98 65.59 -9.76
CA ILE A 347 65.53 65.77 -8.39
C ILE A 347 66.64 66.50 -7.63
N THR A 348 66.60 67.83 -7.61
CA THR A 348 67.38 68.60 -6.65
C THR A 348 66.55 68.71 -5.40
N ASN A 349 66.93 67.97 -4.37
CA ASN A 349 66.47 68.18 -3.00
C ASN A 349 66.83 69.62 -2.59
N THR A 350 65.96 70.58 -2.86
CA THR A 350 65.99 71.88 -2.18
C THR A 350 65.06 71.79 -1.00
N SER A 351 65.65 71.36 0.12
CA SER A 351 65.33 71.93 1.42
C SER A 351 65.48 73.45 1.30
N SER A 352 64.36 74.15 1.12
CA SER A 352 64.28 75.59 1.32
C SER A 352 63.46 75.83 2.59
N ALA A 353 64.19 75.82 3.71
CA ALA A 353 63.86 76.69 4.82
C ALA A 353 64.00 78.14 4.33
N GLU A 354 62.91 78.90 4.30
CA GLU A 354 62.85 80.37 4.38
C GLU A 354 61.37 80.76 4.62
N ASN A 355 60.95 80.91 5.88
CA ASN A 355 60.82 82.16 6.64
C ASN A 355 59.82 83.19 6.07
N ASN A 356 58.74 83.35 6.84
CA ASN A 356 57.95 84.55 7.15
C ASN A 356 57.51 85.51 6.03
N GLN A 357 56.19 85.53 5.79
CA GLN A 357 55.33 86.59 6.34
C GLN A 357 53.92 86.06 6.63
#